data_AF-A0A9X5XGE6-F1
#
_entry.id   AF-A0A9X5XGE6-F1
#
_cell.length_a   1.000
_cell.length_b   1.000
_cell.length_c   1.000
_cell.angle_alpha   90.00
_cell.angle_beta   90.00
_cell.angle_gamma   90.00
#
_symmetry.space_group_name_H-M   'P 1'
#
loop_
_entity.id
_entity.type
_entity.pdbx_description
1 polymer ?
#
loop_
_entity_poly.entity_id
_entity_poly.type
_entity_poly.pdbx_seq_one_letter_code
_entity_poly.pdbx_strand_id
1 'polypeptide(L)'
;DAADKLTDKGKNKFGFTIRGGEGAIAPALDAVYGQTGITSFWNGDKTTVNDPKNVAALEKYIALYKKDTPSADVNNDFTKMVAQWDSGTIGMLSHNLGSYQDHVKALGAEKFRGIPNPTQDDGTRVQVSNPVDGMSLFKSSKNKAAGWKFIEFALSAAENSKFNESAGQVPANTDAAKDAWIQKAEPTKLAAEALNGAGTKIVQLPYYLPDWNTISKSDNEPNFQKLLLGKMSAKQFLDTLADQLNKAQADWKANH
;
A
#
# COMPACT_ATOMS: atom_id res chain seq x y z
N ASP A 1 -2.63 -13.26 -15.76
CA ASP A 1 -3.56 -12.92 -16.86
C ASP A 1 -3.29 -11.56 -17.50
N ALA A 2 -3.72 -10.43 -16.92
CA ALA A 2 -3.50 -9.12 -17.54
C ALA A 2 -2.01 -8.78 -17.68
N ALA A 3 -1.21 -9.08 -16.65
CA ALA A 3 0.23 -8.91 -16.68
C ALA A 3 0.87 -9.74 -17.82
N ASP A 4 0.55 -11.04 -17.91
CA ASP A 4 1.02 -11.91 -18.99
C ASP A 4 0.72 -11.35 -20.39
N LYS A 5 -0.50 -10.84 -20.62
CA LYS A 5 -0.92 -10.30 -21.92
C LYS A 5 -0.19 -9.01 -22.30
N LEU A 6 0.23 -8.22 -21.30
CA LEU A 6 0.91 -6.94 -21.49
C LEU A 6 2.44 -7.10 -21.56
N THR A 7 2.96 -8.26 -21.15
CA THR A 7 4.40 -8.56 -21.21
C THR A 7 4.84 -8.86 -22.64
N ASP A 8 5.86 -8.12 -23.12
CA ASP A 8 6.61 -8.41 -24.35
C ASP A 8 8.12 -8.32 -24.02
N LYS A 9 8.66 -9.42 -23.48
CA LYS A 9 10.07 -9.50 -23.05
C LYS A 9 11.05 -9.20 -24.19
N GLY A 10 10.70 -9.54 -25.43
CA GLY A 10 11.52 -9.28 -26.60
C GLY A 10 11.73 -7.78 -26.87
N LYS A 11 10.82 -6.94 -26.37
CA LYS A 11 10.91 -5.47 -26.44
C LYS A 11 11.19 -4.80 -25.11
N ASN A 12 11.61 -5.57 -24.09
CA ASN A 12 11.80 -5.07 -22.72
C ASN A 12 10.55 -4.35 -22.17
N LYS A 13 9.36 -4.87 -22.49
CA LYS A 13 8.07 -4.41 -21.96
C LYS A 13 7.50 -5.45 -21.02
N PHE A 14 6.95 -4.98 -19.91
CA PHE A 14 6.51 -5.85 -18.81
C PHE A 14 5.07 -5.52 -18.44
N GLY A 15 4.29 -6.53 -18.10
CA GLY A 15 2.89 -6.30 -17.75
C GLY A 15 2.69 -5.65 -16.40
N PHE A 16 3.65 -5.77 -15.48
CA PHE A 16 3.52 -5.29 -14.11
C PHE A 16 4.88 -4.84 -13.53
N THR A 17 4.84 -4.11 -12.42
CA THR A 17 6.02 -3.74 -11.62
C THR A 17 5.79 -4.08 -10.16
N ILE A 18 6.82 -4.57 -9.47
CA ILE A 18 6.79 -4.88 -8.04
C ILE A 18 7.76 -3.95 -7.29
N ARG A 19 7.32 -3.44 -6.14
CA ARG A 19 8.20 -2.82 -5.15
C ARG A 19 8.90 -3.93 -4.36
N GLY A 20 10.13 -4.28 -4.73
CA GLY A 20 10.90 -5.34 -4.05
C GLY A 20 11.86 -4.83 -2.98
N GLY A 21 12.19 -3.54 -2.99
CA GLY A 21 13.11 -2.90 -2.05
C GLY A 21 12.41 -2.24 -0.85
N GLU A 22 12.93 -1.10 -0.41
CA GLU A 22 12.41 -0.36 0.76
C GLU A 22 10.89 -0.15 0.62
N GLY A 23 10.12 -0.51 1.63
CA GLY A 23 8.67 -0.40 1.73
C GLY A 23 7.87 -1.46 0.95
N ALA A 24 8.49 -2.61 0.62
CA ALA A 24 7.85 -3.71 -0.11
C ALA A 24 6.74 -4.45 0.66
N ILE A 25 6.83 -4.50 1.99
CA ILE A 25 5.99 -5.41 2.79
C ILE A 25 4.51 -5.05 2.74
N ALA A 26 4.14 -3.77 2.93
CA ALA A 26 2.74 -3.38 2.91
C ALA A 26 2.06 -3.59 1.54
N PRO A 27 2.65 -3.21 0.40
CA PRO A 27 2.09 -3.55 -0.92
C PRO A 27 1.99 -5.06 -1.19
N ALA A 28 2.97 -5.85 -0.74
CA ALA A 28 2.89 -7.31 -0.86
C ALA A 28 1.74 -7.89 -0.04
N LEU A 29 1.52 -7.39 1.18
CA LEU A 29 0.39 -7.79 2.02
C LEU A 29 -0.95 -7.31 1.43
N ASP A 30 -1.02 -6.12 0.85
CA ASP A 30 -2.22 -5.64 0.15
C ASP A 30 -2.61 -6.57 -1.00
N ALA A 31 -1.64 -6.94 -1.84
CA ALA A 31 -1.83 -7.91 -2.91
C ALA A 31 -2.28 -9.30 -2.39
N VAL A 32 -1.77 -9.72 -1.23
CA VAL A 32 -2.12 -11.00 -0.61
C VAL A 32 -3.54 -10.98 -0.02
N TYR A 33 -3.84 -10.06 0.89
CA TYR A 33 -5.16 -9.98 1.54
C TYR A 33 -6.26 -9.65 0.53
N GLY A 34 -5.97 -8.81 -0.46
CA GLY A 34 -6.87 -8.51 -1.56
C GLY A 34 -7.15 -9.69 -2.48
N GLN A 35 -6.35 -10.76 -2.46
CA GLN A 35 -6.65 -11.99 -3.20
C GLN A 35 -7.41 -13.02 -2.37
N THR A 36 -7.21 -13.06 -1.04
CA THR A 36 -7.74 -14.14 -0.20
C THR A 36 -9.11 -13.83 0.41
N GLY A 37 -9.47 -12.54 0.47
CA GLY A 37 -10.69 -12.11 1.13
C GLY A 37 -10.63 -12.21 2.66
N ILE A 38 -9.47 -12.50 3.25
CA ILE A 38 -9.30 -12.52 4.70
C ILE A 38 -9.40 -11.08 5.23
N THR A 39 -10.36 -10.83 6.11
CA THR A 39 -10.76 -9.46 6.50
C THR A 39 -10.14 -8.94 7.79
N SER A 40 -9.36 -9.77 8.49
CA SER A 40 -8.72 -9.38 9.76
C SER A 40 -7.24 -9.78 9.77
N PHE A 41 -6.40 -8.89 10.29
CA PHE A 41 -4.97 -9.15 10.47
C PHE A 41 -4.70 -10.09 11.65
N TRP A 42 -5.61 -10.13 12.62
CA TRP A 42 -5.53 -10.93 13.84
C TRP A 42 -6.71 -11.90 13.93
N ASN A 43 -6.42 -13.13 14.37
CA ASN A 43 -7.37 -14.11 14.85
C ASN A 43 -7.02 -14.42 16.31
N GLY A 44 -7.69 -13.71 17.23
CA GLY A 44 -7.28 -13.69 18.64
C GLY A 44 -5.88 -13.11 18.82
N ASP A 45 -4.98 -13.89 19.39
CA ASP A 45 -3.58 -13.49 19.64
C ASP A 45 -2.62 -13.84 18.49
N LYS A 46 -3.12 -14.49 17.43
CA LYS A 46 -2.31 -14.94 16.30
C LYS A 46 -2.63 -14.14 15.05
N THR A 47 -1.61 -13.67 14.35
CA THR A 47 -1.83 -13.00 13.06
C THR A 47 -2.28 -14.01 12.01
N THR A 48 -3.09 -13.54 11.06
CA THR A 48 -3.53 -14.30 9.89
C THR A 48 -2.51 -14.24 8.74
N VAL A 49 -1.38 -13.55 8.91
CA VAL A 49 -0.44 -13.28 7.81
C VAL A 49 0.12 -14.55 7.16
N ASN A 50 0.28 -15.63 7.92
CA ASN A 50 0.71 -16.95 7.42
C ASN A 50 -0.43 -17.96 7.24
N ASP A 51 -1.68 -17.50 7.14
CA ASP A 51 -2.80 -18.35 6.74
C ASP A 51 -2.45 -19.08 5.41
N PRO A 52 -2.74 -20.38 5.26
CA PRO A 52 -2.42 -21.11 4.03
C PRO A 52 -2.93 -20.44 2.74
N LYS A 53 -4.07 -19.73 2.80
CA LYS A 53 -4.57 -18.94 1.65
C LYS A 53 -3.65 -17.76 1.34
N ASN A 54 -3.14 -17.08 2.37
CA ASN A 54 -2.20 -15.97 2.22
C ASN A 54 -0.86 -16.44 1.68
N VAL A 55 -0.39 -17.63 2.08
CA VAL A 55 0.80 -18.28 1.50
C VAL A 55 0.60 -18.50 -0.01
N ALA A 56 -0.50 -19.14 -0.41
CA ALA A 56 -0.78 -19.38 -1.83
C ALA A 56 -0.94 -18.08 -2.65
N ALA A 57 -1.58 -17.06 -2.08
CA ALA A 57 -1.71 -15.75 -2.73
C ALA A 57 -0.36 -15.03 -2.89
N LEU A 58 0.55 -15.17 -1.92
CA LEU A 58 1.90 -14.62 -2.01
C LEU A 58 2.72 -15.34 -3.08
N GLU A 59 2.63 -16.67 -3.16
CA GLU A 59 3.27 -17.46 -4.23
C GLU A 59 2.80 -17.01 -5.61
N LYS A 60 1.50 -16.78 -5.78
CA LYS A 60 0.94 -16.25 -7.03
C LYS A 60 1.44 -14.84 -7.34
N TYR A 61 1.55 -13.96 -6.34
CA TYR A 61 2.06 -12.60 -6.51
C TYR A 61 3.53 -12.58 -6.91
N ILE A 62 4.39 -13.31 -6.18
CA ILE A 62 5.83 -13.34 -6.45
C ILE A 62 6.18 -14.11 -7.72
N ALA A 63 5.30 -14.99 -8.23
CA ALA A 63 5.47 -15.65 -9.52
C ALA A 63 5.43 -14.67 -10.72
N LEU A 64 4.97 -13.42 -10.52
CA LEU A 64 5.09 -12.36 -11.52
C LEU A 64 6.55 -11.91 -11.70
N TYR A 65 7.38 -12.00 -10.66
CA TYR A 65 8.75 -11.49 -10.71
C TYR A 65 9.58 -12.22 -11.78
N LYS A 66 10.30 -11.45 -12.61
CA LYS A 66 11.03 -11.90 -13.83
C LYS A 66 10.16 -12.53 -14.93
N LYS A 67 8.92 -12.94 -14.62
CA LYS A 67 7.96 -13.42 -15.60
C LYS A 67 7.27 -12.24 -16.30
N ASP A 68 6.69 -11.35 -15.53
CA ASP A 68 5.89 -10.22 -15.99
C ASP A 68 6.38 -8.87 -15.46
N THR A 69 7.49 -8.88 -14.72
CA THR A 69 8.12 -7.67 -14.18
C THR A 69 9.63 -7.62 -14.46
N PRO A 70 10.25 -6.43 -14.49
CA PRO A 70 11.69 -6.29 -14.63
C PRO A 70 12.47 -6.98 -13.52
N SER A 71 13.65 -7.52 -13.84
CA SER A 71 14.52 -8.13 -12.83
C SER A 71 15.00 -7.14 -11.77
N ALA A 72 15.09 -5.85 -12.14
CA ALA A 72 15.51 -4.76 -11.26
C ALA A 72 14.54 -4.51 -10.09
N ASP A 73 13.28 -4.92 -10.23
CA ASP A 73 12.23 -4.71 -9.23
C ASP A 73 12.56 -5.22 -7.84
N VAL A 74 13.42 -6.25 -7.75
CA VAL A 74 13.91 -6.77 -6.46
C VAL A 74 14.57 -5.69 -5.59
N ASN A 75 15.09 -4.62 -6.18
CA ASN A 75 15.74 -3.53 -5.47
C ASN A 75 14.94 -2.21 -5.53
N ASN A 76 13.81 -2.18 -6.22
CA ASN A 76 13.06 -0.95 -6.44
C ASN A 76 12.31 -0.53 -5.17
N ASP A 77 12.64 0.67 -4.68
CA ASP A 77 11.78 1.46 -3.81
C ASP A 77 10.64 2.10 -4.63
N PHE A 78 9.77 2.90 -3.98
CA PHE A 78 8.66 3.52 -4.69
C PHE A 78 9.13 4.46 -5.81
N THR A 79 10.17 5.27 -5.57
CA THR A 79 10.66 6.27 -6.52
C THR A 79 11.15 5.59 -7.79
N LYS A 80 11.96 4.53 -7.66
CA LYS A 80 12.45 3.75 -8.80
C LYS A 80 11.30 3.04 -9.52
N MET A 81 10.38 2.43 -8.77
CA MET A 81 9.22 1.73 -9.33
C MET A 81 8.31 2.67 -10.15
N VAL A 82 8.01 3.86 -9.61
CA VAL A 82 7.20 4.90 -10.27
C VAL A 82 7.90 5.39 -11.53
N ALA A 83 9.17 5.79 -11.44
CA ALA A 83 9.94 6.23 -12.60
C ALA A 83 10.03 5.16 -13.70
N GLN A 84 10.12 3.89 -13.31
CA GLN A 84 10.14 2.77 -14.24
C GLN A 84 8.80 2.62 -14.97
N TRP A 85 7.67 2.75 -14.27
CA TRP A 85 6.34 2.72 -14.90
C TRP A 85 6.10 3.95 -15.80
N ASP A 86 6.52 5.14 -15.33
CA ASP A 86 6.45 6.40 -16.08
C ASP A 86 7.28 6.43 -17.37
N SER A 87 8.21 5.49 -17.54
CA SER A 87 8.91 5.29 -18.82
C SER A 87 8.00 4.78 -19.95
N GLY A 88 6.79 4.32 -19.64
CA GLY A 88 5.82 3.80 -20.60
C GLY A 88 6.13 2.36 -21.07
N THR A 89 7.05 1.66 -20.39
CA THR A 89 7.42 0.27 -20.73
C THR A 89 6.71 -0.78 -19.86
N ILE A 90 5.89 -0.34 -18.90
CA ILE A 90 5.18 -1.22 -17.97
C ILE A 90 3.67 -1.01 -18.07
N GLY A 91 2.91 -2.10 -18.20
CA GLY A 91 1.47 -2.05 -18.43
C GLY A 91 0.66 -1.64 -17.20
N MET A 92 1.06 -2.06 -16.00
CA MET A 92 0.29 -1.86 -14.77
C MET A 92 1.20 -1.65 -13.55
N LEU A 93 0.65 -0.94 -12.57
CA LEU A 93 1.28 -0.49 -11.34
C LEU A 93 0.20 -0.50 -10.25
N SER A 94 0.49 -1.06 -9.08
CA SER A 94 -0.34 -0.88 -7.88
C SER A 94 0.36 0.10 -6.94
N HIS A 95 -0.23 1.27 -6.75
CA HIS A 95 0.33 2.34 -5.93
C HIS A 95 -0.75 3.27 -5.38
N ASN A 96 -0.38 4.10 -4.41
CA ASN A 96 -1.27 5.12 -3.87
C ASN A 96 -1.39 6.31 -4.84
N LEU A 97 -2.36 7.19 -4.57
CA LEU A 97 -2.64 8.37 -5.41
C LEU A 97 -1.57 9.47 -5.35
N GLY A 98 -0.64 9.41 -4.41
CA GLY A 98 0.37 10.46 -4.20
C GLY A 98 1.31 10.66 -5.41
N SER A 99 1.47 9.66 -6.27
CA SER A 99 2.25 9.78 -7.51
C SER A 99 1.41 10.06 -8.75
N TYR A 100 0.08 10.23 -8.62
CA TYR A 100 -0.79 10.41 -9.79
C TYR A 100 -0.41 11.62 -10.64
N GLN A 101 -0.02 12.74 -10.02
CA GLN A 101 0.39 13.94 -10.76
C GLN A 101 1.72 13.75 -11.50
N ASP A 102 2.64 12.95 -10.96
CA ASP A 102 3.88 12.58 -11.64
C ASP A 102 3.59 11.74 -12.89
N HIS A 103 2.65 10.81 -12.78
CA HIS A 103 2.16 10.01 -13.91
C HIS A 103 1.53 10.87 -15.01
N VAL A 104 0.68 11.84 -14.65
CA VAL A 104 0.09 12.81 -15.61
C VAL A 104 1.18 13.60 -16.32
N LYS A 105 2.19 14.07 -15.57
CA LYS A 105 3.32 14.83 -16.13
C LYS A 105 4.16 13.99 -17.10
N ALA A 106 4.37 12.71 -16.79
CA ALA A 106 5.20 11.82 -17.62
C ALA A 106 4.47 11.28 -18.85
N LEU A 107 3.21 10.85 -18.69
CA LEU A 107 2.50 10.08 -19.71
C LEU A 107 1.39 10.87 -20.42
N GLY A 108 0.83 11.89 -19.78
CA GLY A 108 -0.44 12.50 -20.16
C GLY A 108 -1.64 11.74 -19.57
N ALA A 109 -2.70 12.47 -19.20
CA ALA A 109 -3.87 11.92 -18.52
C ALA A 109 -4.71 10.98 -19.41
N GLU A 110 -4.52 11.02 -20.72
CA GLU A 110 -5.22 10.19 -21.70
C GLU A 110 -4.62 8.78 -21.88
N LYS A 111 -3.39 8.56 -21.40
CA LYS A 111 -2.65 7.31 -21.64
C LYS A 111 -2.78 6.28 -20.52
N PHE A 112 -3.34 6.65 -19.38
CA PHE A 112 -3.53 5.76 -18.25
C PHE A 112 -4.82 6.12 -17.50
N ARG A 113 -5.25 5.23 -16.61
CA ARG A 113 -6.40 5.48 -15.75
C ARG A 113 -6.14 4.88 -14.37
N GLY A 114 -6.33 5.66 -13.33
CA GLY A 114 -6.32 5.19 -11.95
C GLY A 114 -7.66 4.53 -11.62
N ILE A 115 -7.63 3.28 -11.17
CA ILE A 115 -8.81 2.54 -10.73
C ILE A 115 -8.54 1.85 -9.39
N PRO A 116 -9.56 1.60 -8.56
CA PRO A 116 -9.38 0.83 -7.33
C PRO A 116 -8.89 -0.59 -7.62
N ASN A 117 -8.20 -1.20 -6.66
CA ASN A 117 -7.80 -2.62 -6.71
C ASN A 117 -9.01 -3.51 -7.04
N PRO A 118 -8.87 -4.69 -7.68
CA PRO A 118 -10.01 -5.51 -8.06
C PRO A 118 -10.90 -5.97 -6.88
N THR A 119 -12.16 -6.30 -7.18
CA THR A 119 -13.06 -7.01 -6.25
C THR A 119 -12.84 -8.52 -6.30
N GLN A 120 -13.35 -9.22 -5.30
CA GLN A 120 -13.66 -10.64 -5.35
C GLN A 120 -14.82 -10.93 -6.32
N ASP A 121 -15.05 -12.20 -6.60
CA ASP A 121 -16.15 -12.67 -7.46
C ASP A 121 -17.54 -12.28 -6.94
N ASP A 122 -17.70 -12.10 -5.61
CA ASP A 122 -18.94 -11.65 -4.96
C ASP A 122 -19.09 -10.12 -4.94
N GLY A 123 -18.16 -9.38 -5.56
CA GLY A 123 -18.16 -7.91 -5.60
C GLY A 123 -17.58 -7.24 -4.36
N THR A 124 -17.18 -7.98 -3.32
CA THR A 124 -16.50 -7.41 -2.15
C THR A 124 -15.06 -7.02 -2.48
N ARG A 125 -14.46 -6.10 -1.72
CA ARG A 125 -13.03 -5.79 -1.81
C ARG A 125 -12.40 -5.91 -0.45
N VAL A 126 -11.21 -6.49 -0.43
CA VAL A 126 -10.34 -6.50 0.75
C VAL A 126 -9.08 -5.75 0.38
N GLN A 127 -8.64 -4.85 1.25
CA GLN A 127 -7.39 -4.12 1.11
C GLN A 127 -6.81 -3.88 2.50
N VAL A 128 -5.50 -3.73 2.59
CA VAL A 128 -4.88 -3.36 3.87
C VAL A 128 -5.15 -1.88 4.16
N SER A 129 -5.09 -1.52 5.44
CA SER A 129 -5.15 -0.11 5.85
C SER A 129 -4.05 0.70 5.17
N ASN A 130 -4.34 1.94 4.77
CA ASN A 130 -3.32 2.91 4.41
C ASN A 130 -2.94 3.75 5.64
N PRO A 131 -1.67 4.18 5.77
CA PRO A 131 -1.31 5.19 6.75
C PRO A 131 -2.13 6.46 6.52
N VAL A 132 -2.61 7.07 7.60
CA VAL A 132 -3.26 8.38 7.57
C VAL A 132 -2.23 9.40 8.03
N ASP A 133 -1.90 10.35 7.17
CA ASP A 133 -0.99 11.44 7.53
C ASP A 133 -1.62 12.29 8.64
N GLY A 134 -0.80 12.59 9.65
CA GLY A 134 -1.23 13.31 10.84
C GLY A 134 -0.15 14.23 11.36
N MET A 135 -0.53 15.13 12.26
CA MET A 135 0.38 16.07 12.88
C MET A 135 0.45 15.82 14.38
N SER A 136 1.66 15.88 14.93
CA SER A 136 1.90 15.66 16.35
C SER A 136 2.66 16.83 16.96
N LEU A 137 2.32 17.16 18.21
CA LEU A 137 3.04 18.15 19.01
C LEU A 137 3.97 17.44 19.98
N PHE A 138 5.28 17.71 19.87
CA PHE A 138 6.24 17.15 20.82
C PHE A 138 5.98 17.63 22.25
N LYS A 139 5.97 16.69 23.21
CA LYS A 139 5.82 16.98 24.65
C LYS A 139 6.87 17.99 25.16
N SER A 140 8.08 17.94 24.62
CA SER A 140 9.20 18.82 24.97
C SER A 140 9.12 20.23 24.38
N SER A 141 8.18 20.49 23.45
CA SER A 141 8.06 21.79 22.77
C SER A 141 7.92 22.94 23.77
N LYS A 142 8.67 24.01 23.52
CA LYS A 142 8.57 25.29 24.25
C LYS A 142 7.48 26.21 23.69
N ASN A 143 6.99 25.92 22.47
CA ASN A 143 5.98 26.71 21.76
C ASN A 143 4.66 25.95 21.61
N LYS A 144 4.16 25.32 22.68
CA LYS A 144 3.00 24.41 22.62
C LYS A 144 1.74 25.07 22.08
N ALA A 145 1.42 26.28 22.54
CA ALA A 145 0.22 27.01 22.09
C ALA A 145 0.27 27.34 20.59
N ALA A 146 1.42 27.85 20.11
CA ALA A 146 1.61 28.15 18.69
C ALA A 146 1.60 26.88 17.83
N GLY A 147 2.25 25.81 18.29
CA GLY A 147 2.24 24.51 17.62
C GLY A 147 0.84 23.91 17.53
N TRP A 148 0.05 23.99 18.62
CA TRP A 148 -1.34 23.55 18.61
C TRP A 148 -2.19 24.37 17.62
N LYS A 149 -2.06 25.70 17.63
CA LYS A 149 -2.78 26.57 16.70
C LYS A 149 -2.44 26.30 15.23
N PHE A 150 -1.19 25.92 14.94
CA PHE A 150 -0.80 25.49 13.60
C PHE A 150 -1.44 24.15 13.21
N ILE A 151 -1.49 23.17 14.14
CA ILE A 151 -2.17 21.89 13.91
C ILE A 151 -3.67 22.12 13.63
N GLU A 152 -4.34 22.98 14.41
CA GLU A 152 -5.74 23.34 14.19
C GLU A 152 -5.96 23.97 12.80
N PHE A 153 -5.07 24.88 12.41
CA PHE A 153 -5.12 25.50 11.08
C PHE A 153 -4.93 24.45 9.98
N ALA A 154 -3.85 23.66 10.02
CA ALA A 154 -3.48 22.73 8.97
C ALA A 154 -4.47 21.55 8.81
N LEU A 155 -5.10 21.12 9.91
CA LEU A 155 -6.10 20.05 9.89
C LEU A 155 -7.55 20.55 9.76
N SER A 156 -7.76 21.88 9.70
CA SER A 156 -9.06 22.47 9.40
C SER A 156 -9.57 21.97 8.04
N ALA A 157 -10.90 21.91 7.86
CA ALA A 157 -11.50 21.40 6.62
C ALA A 157 -10.98 22.15 5.38
N ALA A 158 -10.86 23.48 5.46
CA ALA A 158 -10.40 24.31 4.34
C ALA A 158 -8.95 24.01 3.94
N GLU A 159 -8.03 23.94 4.90
CA GLU A 159 -6.61 23.71 4.58
C GLU A 159 -6.33 22.24 4.25
N ASN A 160 -7.02 21.31 4.92
CA ASN A 160 -6.95 19.90 4.56
C ASN A 160 -7.45 19.66 3.12
N SER A 161 -8.54 20.32 2.71
CA SER A 161 -9.03 20.25 1.34
C SER A 161 -8.03 20.79 0.33
N LYS A 162 -7.49 22.01 0.55
CA LYS A 162 -6.46 22.60 -0.33
C LYS A 162 -5.24 21.71 -0.50
N PHE A 163 -4.74 21.16 0.62
CA PHE A 163 -3.60 20.25 0.58
C PHE A 163 -3.90 19.01 -0.28
N ASN A 164 -5.03 18.34 0.00
CA ASN A 164 -5.41 17.12 -0.71
C ASN A 164 -5.75 17.37 -2.19
N GLU A 165 -6.32 18.53 -2.55
CA GLU A 165 -6.56 18.91 -3.95
C GLU A 165 -5.24 19.04 -4.70
N SER A 166 -4.22 19.64 -4.07
CA SER A 166 -2.88 19.76 -4.67
C SER A 166 -2.16 18.40 -4.78
N ALA A 167 -2.35 17.52 -3.79
CA ALA A 167 -1.69 16.22 -3.72
C ALA A 167 -2.43 15.13 -4.52
N GLY A 168 -3.72 15.35 -4.84
CA GLY A 168 -4.59 14.34 -5.46
C GLY A 168 -5.03 13.22 -4.50
N GLN A 169 -4.94 13.44 -3.19
CA GLN A 169 -5.21 12.42 -2.15
C GLN A 169 -6.67 12.44 -1.68
N VAL A 170 -7.11 11.36 -1.04
CA VAL A 170 -8.43 11.32 -0.36
C VAL A 170 -8.29 12.00 1.01
N PRO A 171 -9.03 13.10 1.28
CA PRO A 171 -8.94 13.80 2.56
C PRO A 171 -9.34 12.91 3.74
N ALA A 172 -8.55 12.95 4.82
CA ALA A 172 -8.91 12.33 6.09
C ALA A 172 -9.94 13.15 6.89
N ASN A 173 -9.99 14.47 6.66
CA ASN A 173 -11.04 15.32 7.22
C ASN A 173 -12.36 15.05 6.48
N THR A 174 -13.37 14.56 7.20
CA THR A 174 -14.65 14.13 6.61
C THR A 174 -15.48 15.25 6.02
N ASP A 175 -15.22 16.51 6.40
CA ASP A 175 -15.86 17.66 5.76
C ASP A 175 -15.15 18.04 4.48
N ALA A 176 -13.81 18.06 4.48
CA ALA A 176 -13.01 18.25 3.26
C ALA A 176 -13.29 17.17 2.20
N ALA A 177 -13.56 15.92 2.63
CA ALA A 177 -13.90 14.81 1.74
C ALA A 177 -15.22 15.01 0.96
N LYS A 178 -16.04 16.01 1.33
CA LYS A 178 -17.29 16.36 0.64
C LYS A 178 -17.10 17.46 -0.40
N ASP A 179 -15.91 18.05 -0.51
CA ASP A 179 -15.67 19.19 -1.40
C ASP A 179 -15.83 18.81 -2.87
N ALA A 180 -16.32 19.77 -3.67
CA ALA A 180 -16.72 19.53 -5.06
C ALA A 180 -15.58 19.05 -5.97
N TRP A 181 -14.32 19.37 -5.64
CA TRP A 181 -13.17 18.93 -6.43
C TRP A 181 -12.98 17.41 -6.37
N ILE A 182 -13.36 16.76 -5.26
CA ILE A 182 -13.31 15.29 -5.12
C ILE A 182 -14.11 14.63 -6.23
N GLN A 183 -15.31 15.15 -6.52
CA GLN A 183 -16.19 14.61 -7.55
C GLN A 183 -15.70 14.88 -8.98
N LYS A 184 -14.81 15.85 -9.17
CA LYS A 184 -14.20 16.20 -10.46
C LYS A 184 -12.92 15.42 -10.73
N ALA A 185 -12.16 15.10 -9.69
CA ALA A 185 -10.95 14.29 -9.77
C ALA A 185 -11.32 12.80 -9.81
N GLU A 186 -11.60 12.26 -11.01
CA GLU A 186 -12.02 10.87 -11.22
C GLU A 186 -11.24 9.83 -10.40
N PRO A 187 -9.89 9.77 -10.40
CA PRO A 187 -9.16 8.77 -9.63
C PRO A 187 -9.38 8.91 -8.11
N THR A 188 -9.42 10.15 -7.59
CA THR A 188 -9.67 10.43 -6.18
C THR A 188 -11.11 10.07 -5.81
N LYS A 189 -12.08 10.39 -6.67
CA LYS A 189 -13.49 9.98 -6.51
C LYS A 189 -13.61 8.46 -6.42
N LEU A 190 -13.05 7.73 -7.39
CA LEU A 190 -13.14 6.27 -7.43
C LEU A 190 -12.47 5.64 -6.20
N ALA A 191 -11.33 6.17 -5.76
CA ALA A 191 -10.67 5.72 -4.54
C ALA A 191 -11.52 6.00 -3.30
N ALA A 192 -12.14 7.18 -3.19
CA ALA A 192 -13.01 7.53 -2.07
C ALA A 192 -14.28 6.68 -2.03
N GLU A 193 -14.91 6.41 -3.17
CA GLU A 193 -16.07 5.52 -3.29
C GLU A 193 -15.71 4.08 -2.91
N ALA A 194 -14.56 3.58 -3.37
CA ALA A 194 -14.08 2.26 -3.00
C ALA A 194 -13.74 2.16 -1.50
N LEU A 195 -13.06 3.15 -0.93
CA LEU A 195 -12.66 3.17 0.48
C LEU A 195 -13.88 3.23 1.41
N ASN A 196 -14.88 4.04 1.07
CA ASN A 196 -16.07 4.26 1.90
C ASN A 196 -17.25 3.33 1.59
N GLY A 197 -17.13 2.48 0.55
CA GLY A 197 -18.19 1.57 0.13
C GLY A 197 -18.41 0.41 1.11
N ALA A 198 -19.68 0.03 1.34
CA ALA A 198 -20.05 -1.05 2.27
C ALA A 198 -19.45 -2.43 1.91
N GLY A 199 -19.11 -2.63 0.63
CA GLY A 199 -18.47 -3.84 0.12
C GLY A 199 -16.95 -3.94 0.37
N THR A 200 -16.31 -2.89 0.88
CA THR A 200 -14.88 -2.89 1.19
C THR A 200 -14.62 -3.25 2.65
N LYS A 201 -13.67 -4.16 2.89
CA LYS A 201 -13.17 -4.53 4.21
C LYS A 201 -11.71 -4.15 4.33
N ILE A 202 -11.38 -3.42 5.38
CA ILE A 202 -10.01 -2.96 5.65
C ILE A 202 -9.34 -3.93 6.62
N VAL A 203 -8.24 -4.54 6.17
CA VAL A 203 -7.34 -5.31 7.03
C VAL A 203 -6.40 -4.34 7.72
N GLN A 204 -6.70 -4.02 8.98
CA GLN A 204 -5.90 -3.07 9.74
C GLN A 204 -4.52 -3.66 10.06
N LEU A 205 -3.48 -3.13 9.41
CA LEU A 205 -2.11 -3.47 9.77
C LEU A 205 -1.80 -2.95 11.19
N PRO A 206 -0.95 -3.64 11.95
CA PRO A 206 -0.74 -3.35 13.36
C PRO A 206 0.28 -2.21 13.57
N TYR A 207 0.01 -1.05 12.97
CA TYR A 207 0.88 0.14 13.04
C TYR A 207 1.12 0.64 14.47
N TYR A 208 0.26 0.26 15.40
CA TYR A 208 0.38 0.59 16.82
C TYR A 208 1.48 -0.19 17.53
N LEU A 209 1.99 -1.28 16.94
CA LEU A 209 3.10 -2.04 17.51
C LEU A 209 4.37 -1.19 17.41
N PRO A 210 5.09 -0.95 18.52
CA PRO A 210 6.34 -0.19 18.50
C PRO A 210 7.37 -0.74 17.51
N ASP A 211 7.42 -2.07 17.38
CA ASP A 211 8.37 -2.77 16.51
C ASP A 211 7.90 -2.89 15.05
N TRP A 212 6.72 -2.38 14.69
CA TRP A 212 6.16 -2.51 13.33
C TRP A 212 7.15 -2.07 12.25
N ASN A 213 7.81 -0.93 12.43
CA ASN A 213 8.75 -0.41 11.44
C ASN A 213 10.01 -1.26 11.33
N THR A 214 10.52 -1.82 12.43
CA THR A 214 11.67 -2.73 12.42
C THR A 214 11.29 -4.03 11.70
N ILE A 215 10.15 -4.63 12.08
CA ILE A 215 9.66 -5.88 11.51
C ILE A 215 9.36 -5.72 10.02
N SER A 216 8.61 -4.69 9.62
CA SER A 216 8.17 -4.50 8.24
C SER A 216 9.23 -3.90 7.31
N LYS A 217 10.38 -3.46 7.85
CA LYS A 217 11.48 -2.90 7.05
C LYS A 217 12.76 -3.69 7.23
N SER A 218 13.59 -3.29 8.20
CA SER A 218 14.96 -3.81 8.38
C SER A 218 15.02 -5.33 8.45
N ASP A 219 14.03 -5.95 9.08
CA ASP A 219 14.04 -7.39 9.33
C ASP A 219 13.54 -8.20 8.12
N ASN A 220 12.60 -7.66 7.34
CA ASN A 220 11.88 -8.45 6.32
C ASN A 220 11.97 -7.95 4.88
N GLU A 221 12.41 -6.72 4.60
CA GLU A 221 12.69 -6.33 3.21
C GLU A 221 13.78 -7.22 2.57
N PRO A 222 14.91 -7.53 3.24
CA PRO A 222 15.89 -8.48 2.69
C PRO A 222 15.33 -9.89 2.53
N ASN A 223 14.39 -10.31 3.39
CA ASN A 223 13.74 -11.62 3.28
C ASN A 223 12.75 -11.67 2.12
N PHE A 224 12.03 -10.57 1.87
CA PHE A 224 11.18 -10.44 0.70
C PHE A 224 12.00 -10.48 -0.61
N GLN A 225 13.18 -9.87 -0.63
CA GLN A 225 14.12 -10.00 -1.74
C GLN A 225 14.60 -11.44 -1.93
N LYS A 226 14.94 -12.15 -0.86
CA LYS A 226 15.27 -13.59 -0.93
C LYS A 226 14.10 -14.41 -1.47
N LEU A 227 12.87 -14.10 -1.07
CA LEU A 227 11.66 -14.72 -1.59
C LEU A 227 11.51 -14.52 -3.10
N LEU A 228 11.60 -13.27 -3.58
CA LEU A 228 11.57 -12.97 -5.02
C LEU A 228 12.67 -13.71 -5.79
N LEU A 229 13.86 -13.85 -5.20
CA LEU A 229 14.98 -14.57 -5.80
C LEU A 229 14.89 -16.10 -5.68
N GLY A 230 13.83 -16.65 -5.08
CA GLY A 230 13.66 -18.09 -4.87
C GLY A 230 14.59 -18.69 -3.81
N LYS A 231 15.21 -17.86 -2.98
CA LYS A 231 16.12 -18.25 -1.88
C LYS A 231 15.40 -18.49 -0.55
N MET A 232 14.10 -18.19 -0.50
CA MET A 232 13.21 -18.38 0.66
C MET A 232 11.82 -18.71 0.10
N SER A 233 11.11 -19.67 0.69
CA SER A 233 9.73 -19.95 0.27
C SER A 233 8.75 -18.92 0.84
N ALA A 234 7.59 -18.76 0.19
CA ALA A 234 6.53 -17.88 0.69
C ALA A 234 6.07 -18.29 2.10
N LYS A 235 5.97 -19.59 2.35
CA LYS A 235 5.65 -20.13 3.67
C LYS A 235 6.70 -19.74 4.71
N GLN A 236 7.99 -19.94 4.43
CA GLN A 236 9.06 -19.56 5.36
C GLN A 236 9.07 -18.07 5.66
N PHE A 237 8.85 -17.24 4.63
CA PHE A 237 8.77 -15.79 4.77
C PHE A 237 7.60 -15.38 5.68
N LEU A 238 6.38 -15.88 5.39
CA LEU A 238 5.20 -15.51 6.17
C LEU A 238 5.20 -16.11 7.58
N ASP A 239 5.75 -17.30 7.78
CA ASP A 239 5.94 -17.88 9.12
C ASP A 239 6.90 -17.01 9.96
N THR A 240 8.01 -16.55 9.36
CA THR A 240 8.96 -15.65 10.03
C THR A 240 8.28 -14.35 10.45
N LEU A 241 7.54 -13.73 9.52
CA LEU A 241 6.80 -12.50 9.78
C LEU A 241 5.72 -12.73 10.86
N ALA A 242 5.00 -13.84 10.80
CA ALA A 242 3.98 -14.20 11.79
C ALA A 242 4.57 -14.35 13.18
N ASP A 243 5.70 -15.04 13.31
CA ASP A 243 6.38 -15.23 14.60
C ASP A 243 6.82 -13.90 15.22
N GLN A 244 7.39 -13.00 14.43
CA GLN A 244 7.80 -11.66 14.90
C GLN A 244 6.59 -10.83 15.34
N LEU A 245 5.54 -10.80 14.52
CA LEU A 245 4.31 -10.05 14.83
C LEU A 245 3.62 -10.59 16.08
N ASN A 246 3.51 -11.91 16.22
CA ASN A 246 2.90 -12.53 17.39
C ASN A 246 3.65 -12.20 18.68
N LYS A 247 5.00 -12.16 18.65
CA LYS A 247 5.82 -11.75 19.79
C LYS A 247 5.59 -10.28 20.13
N ALA A 248 5.71 -9.39 19.13
CA ALA A 248 5.46 -7.96 19.32
C ALA A 248 4.05 -7.67 19.85
N GLN A 249 3.04 -8.43 19.40
CA GLN A 249 1.67 -8.32 19.90
C GLN A 249 1.53 -8.74 21.36
N ALA A 250 2.18 -9.85 21.76
CA ALA A 250 2.19 -10.31 23.13
C ALA A 250 2.88 -9.30 24.05
N ASP A 251 4.04 -8.78 23.63
CA ASP A 251 4.78 -7.76 24.36
C ASP A 251 3.97 -6.47 24.48
N TRP A 252 3.30 -6.03 23.42
CA TRP A 252 2.44 -4.84 23.46
C TRP A 252 1.30 -5.02 24.47
N LYS A 253 0.58 -6.15 24.44
CA LYS A 253 -0.51 -6.48 25.38
C LYS A 253 -0.07 -6.60 26.83
N ALA A 254 1.19 -6.94 27.08
CA ALA A 254 1.73 -7.03 28.44
C ALA A 254 2.08 -5.64 29.02
N ASN A 255 2.26 -4.62 28.17
CA ASN A 255 2.79 -3.32 28.55
C ASN A 255 1.82 -2.14 28.31
N HIS A 256 0.66 -2.38 27.69
CA HIS A 256 -0.37 -1.38 27.35
C HIS A 256 -1.76 -1.98 27.54
#